data_AF-I0YIF6-F1
#
_entry.id   AF-I0YIF6-F1
#
_cell.length_a   1.000
_cell.length_b   1.000
_cell.length_c   1.000
_cell.angle_alpha   90.00
_cell.angle_beta   90.00
_cell.angle_gamma   90.00
#
_symmetry.space_group_name_H-M   'P 1'
#
loop_
_entity.id
_entity.type
_entity.pdbx_description
1 polymer ?
#
loop_
_entity_poly.entity_id
_entity_poly.type
_entity_poly.pdbx_seq_one_letter_code
_entity_poly.pdbx_strand_id
1 'polypeptide(L)'
;MVLQGTGMLHATPKTFARFGSSLVALPLKVSRASPSKNVGRRQARALASSGETIRVGINGFGRIGRLVLRAALAKPNVEVVAINDPFIENDYIAYMFKYDSTHGVFKGDVVGSSEGLFINGKKIASYSKMNPEEIPWGEAGADYVVESTGVFTTIDKANSHIKGGAKKVIISAPSADAPMFVMGVNEEKYDAKKDNIVSNASCTTNCLAPLAKVVNENFGIVEGLMTTVHATTATQKTVDGPSKKDWRGGRGAAANIIPSSTGAAKAVGKVLPELNGKLTGMAFRVPTADVSVVDLTARLSKPAEYKEIMAALKAASEGPMKGILGYTEDAVVSTDFITDDRSSIIDATAGIQLSPTFVKLVSWYDNEWGYSNRVVDLIMHMAAAE
;
A
#
# COMPACT_ATOMS: atom_id res chain seq x y z
N MET A 1 -34.74 38.89 -2.25
CA MET A 1 -36.21 38.72 -2.25
C MET A 1 -36.80 40.03 -2.77
N VAL A 2 -37.47 39.96 -3.92
CA VAL A 2 -38.21 40.99 -4.67
C VAL A 2 -37.43 42.24 -5.15
N LEU A 3 -37.19 42.32 -6.46
CA LEU A 3 -37.78 43.35 -7.34
C LEU A 3 -37.63 42.95 -8.81
N GLN A 4 -38.77 42.98 -9.51
CA GLN A 4 -38.94 42.69 -10.94
C GLN A 4 -38.43 43.86 -11.81
N GLY A 5 -37.99 43.54 -13.03
CA GLY A 5 -37.71 44.53 -14.07
C GLY A 5 -37.58 43.86 -15.44
N THR A 6 -38.60 44.08 -16.27
CA THR A 6 -38.89 43.53 -17.61
C THR A 6 -37.93 43.97 -18.72
N GLY A 7 -37.81 43.17 -19.79
CA GLY A 7 -37.30 43.63 -21.08
C GLY A 7 -37.12 42.52 -22.13
N MET A 8 -38.18 42.20 -22.89
CA MET A 8 -38.12 41.45 -24.14
C MET A 8 -37.67 42.35 -25.29
N LEU A 9 -36.84 41.85 -26.22
CA LEU A 9 -36.82 42.30 -27.62
C LEU A 9 -36.23 41.21 -28.53
N HIS A 10 -37.03 40.85 -29.54
CA HIS A 10 -36.72 39.98 -30.67
C HIS A 10 -35.74 40.64 -31.65
N ALA A 11 -34.83 39.86 -32.26
CA ALA A 11 -34.45 39.99 -33.68
C ALA A 11 -33.60 38.78 -34.15
N THR A 12 -34.13 38.01 -35.10
CA THR A 12 -33.38 37.35 -36.18
C THR A 12 -33.66 38.17 -37.46
N PRO A 13 -32.86 38.20 -38.55
CA PRO A 13 -32.44 36.99 -39.30
C PRO A 13 -31.13 37.06 -40.14
N LYS A 14 -30.75 35.90 -40.71
CA LYS A 14 -30.25 35.65 -42.09
C LYS A 14 -28.97 34.80 -42.24
N THR A 15 -29.20 33.72 -42.98
CA THR A 15 -28.35 32.83 -43.79
C THR A 15 -27.22 33.46 -44.61
N PHE A 16 -26.10 32.74 -44.82
CA PHE A 16 -25.23 32.58 -46.01
C PHE A 16 -24.00 31.76 -45.56
N ALA A 17 -23.25 30.94 -46.29
CA ALA A 17 -23.38 30.06 -47.44
C ALA A 17 -22.21 29.06 -47.36
N ARG A 18 -22.34 27.93 -48.07
CA ARG A 18 -21.32 26.87 -48.23
C ARG A 18 -20.03 27.41 -48.86
N PHE A 19 -18.88 26.91 -48.38
CA PHE A 19 -17.73 26.60 -49.23
C PHE A 19 -17.16 25.24 -48.81
N GLY A 20 -17.10 24.32 -49.78
CA GLY A 20 -16.40 23.06 -49.62
C GLY A 20 -14.92 23.25 -49.99
N SER A 21 -14.06 22.53 -49.31
CA SER A 21 -12.73 22.20 -49.79
C SER A 21 -12.47 20.72 -49.51
N SER A 22 -12.31 19.99 -50.61
CA SER A 22 -11.81 18.62 -50.66
C SER A 22 -10.33 18.64 -50.31
N LEU A 23 -9.92 17.87 -49.30
CA LEU A 23 -8.51 17.55 -49.08
C LEU A 23 -8.40 16.07 -48.75
N VAL A 24 -7.61 15.43 -49.61
CA VAL A 24 -7.35 14.01 -49.79
C VAL A 24 -6.78 13.41 -48.50
N ALA A 25 -7.44 12.37 -47.98
CA ALA A 25 -6.92 11.57 -46.88
C ALA A 25 -5.87 10.56 -47.41
N LEU A 26 -4.61 10.75 -47.02
CA LEU A 26 -3.56 9.74 -47.10
C LEU A 26 -3.52 8.96 -45.78
N PRO A 27 -3.50 7.61 -45.77
CA PRO A 27 -3.39 6.86 -44.53
C PRO A 27 -1.92 6.83 -44.07
N LEU A 28 -1.61 7.58 -43.01
CA LEU A 28 -0.39 7.38 -42.23
C LEU A 28 -0.51 6.03 -41.48
N LYS A 29 0.25 5.03 -41.94
CA LYS A 29 0.52 3.80 -41.17
C LYS A 29 1.30 4.18 -39.90
N VAL A 30 0.60 4.31 -38.79
CA VAL A 30 1.21 4.31 -37.46
C VAL A 30 1.35 2.85 -37.02
N SER A 31 2.58 2.36 -37.03
CA SER A 31 2.98 1.13 -36.35
C SER A 31 2.70 1.27 -34.86
N ARG A 32 1.64 0.61 -34.36
CA ARG A 32 1.39 0.42 -32.93
C ARG A 32 2.05 -0.89 -32.50
N ALA A 33 3.27 -0.80 -31.98
CA ALA A 33 3.72 -1.78 -31.00
C ALA A 33 3.16 -1.35 -29.64
N SER A 34 2.05 -1.94 -29.22
CA SER A 34 1.53 -1.77 -27.86
C SER A 34 2.29 -2.69 -26.90
N PRO A 35 2.85 -2.19 -25.78
CA PRO A 35 3.19 -3.07 -24.67
C PRO A 35 1.90 -3.62 -24.08
N SER A 36 1.87 -4.94 -23.89
CA SER A 36 0.71 -5.73 -23.47
C SER A 36 0.06 -5.21 -22.18
N LYS A 37 -1.12 -4.59 -22.32
CA LYS A 37 -2.01 -4.14 -21.22
C LYS A 37 -2.71 -5.29 -20.46
N ASN A 38 -2.35 -6.55 -20.74
CA ASN A 38 -3.15 -7.72 -20.34
C ASN A 38 -2.40 -8.75 -19.48
N VAL A 39 -1.14 -8.54 -19.12
CA VAL A 39 -0.35 -9.57 -18.43
C VAL A 39 -0.80 -9.74 -16.97
N GLY A 40 -0.86 -8.65 -16.18
CA GLY A 40 -1.21 -8.73 -14.74
C GLY A 40 -2.63 -9.21 -14.46
N ARG A 41 -3.62 -8.78 -15.27
CA ARG A 41 -5.03 -9.24 -15.12
C ARG A 41 -5.24 -10.68 -15.61
N ARG A 42 -4.46 -11.16 -16.58
CA ARG A 42 -4.52 -12.57 -17.01
C ARG A 42 -3.88 -13.50 -15.98
N GLN A 43 -2.79 -13.09 -15.33
CA GLN A 43 -2.13 -13.89 -14.29
C GLN A 43 -3.01 -14.06 -13.04
N ALA A 44 -3.60 -12.98 -12.50
CA ALA A 44 -4.52 -13.10 -11.36
C ALA A 44 -5.77 -13.96 -11.66
N ARG A 45 -6.24 -13.96 -12.92
CA ARG A 45 -7.34 -14.83 -13.38
C ARG A 45 -6.89 -16.28 -13.65
N ALA A 46 -5.60 -16.51 -13.88
CA ALA A 46 -5.02 -17.82 -14.09
C ALA A 46 -4.89 -18.63 -12.78
N LEU A 47 -4.54 -18.01 -11.63
CA LEU A 47 -4.57 -18.74 -10.34
C LEU A 47 -5.99 -19.09 -9.89
N ALA A 48 -6.98 -18.24 -10.19
CA ALA A 48 -8.37 -18.61 -9.98
C ALA A 48 -8.81 -19.83 -10.82
N SER A 49 -8.03 -20.20 -11.85
CA SER A 49 -8.28 -21.35 -12.71
C SER A 49 -7.38 -22.57 -12.46
N SER A 50 -6.31 -22.46 -11.65
CA SER A 50 -5.39 -23.58 -11.38
C SER A 50 -5.79 -24.44 -10.16
N GLY A 51 -6.65 -23.94 -9.27
CA GLY A 51 -7.08 -24.67 -8.07
C GLY A 51 -6.00 -24.80 -6.99
N GLU A 52 -4.85 -24.15 -7.16
CA GLU A 52 -3.74 -24.22 -6.21
C GLU A 52 -3.92 -23.20 -5.07
N THR A 53 -3.89 -23.71 -3.83
CA THR A 53 -4.08 -22.89 -2.62
C THR A 53 -2.72 -22.37 -2.14
N ILE A 54 -2.57 -21.06 -2.04
CA ILE A 54 -1.34 -20.43 -1.53
C ILE A 54 -1.33 -20.55 -0.01
N ARG A 55 -0.38 -21.33 0.52
CA ARG A 55 -0.29 -21.58 1.96
C ARG A 55 0.71 -20.65 2.64
N VAL A 56 0.23 -19.93 3.64
CA VAL A 56 0.93 -18.82 4.28
C VAL A 56 1.19 -19.10 5.77
N GLY A 57 2.41 -18.85 6.21
CA GLY A 57 2.79 -18.73 7.62
C GLY A 57 2.95 -17.27 8.01
N ILE A 58 2.65 -16.91 9.27
CA ILE A 58 2.83 -15.55 9.80
C ILE A 58 3.76 -15.59 11.02
N ASN A 59 4.90 -14.91 10.94
CA ASN A 59 5.79 -14.69 12.08
C ASN A 59 5.56 -13.30 12.69
N GLY A 60 5.25 -13.26 13.97
CA GLY A 60 4.85 -12.06 14.72
C GLY A 60 3.37 -11.72 14.51
N PHE A 61 2.55 -11.91 15.55
CA PHE A 61 1.11 -11.74 15.47
C PHE A 61 0.64 -10.40 16.07
N GLY A 62 1.42 -9.36 15.74
CA GLY A 62 1.14 -7.96 16.08
C GLY A 62 0.06 -7.32 15.17
N ARG A 63 0.08 -5.98 15.06
CA ARG A 63 -0.88 -5.24 14.20
C ARG A 63 -0.89 -5.79 12.77
N ILE A 64 0.27 -5.85 12.11
CA ILE A 64 0.37 -6.32 10.72
C ILE A 64 0.02 -7.80 10.59
N GLY A 65 0.61 -8.69 11.42
CA GLY A 65 0.32 -10.14 11.33
C GLY A 65 -1.17 -10.47 11.45
N ARG A 66 -1.88 -9.85 12.40
CA ARG A 66 -3.35 -10.06 12.55
C ARG A 66 -4.14 -9.54 11.35
N LEU A 67 -3.77 -8.40 10.80
CA LEU A 67 -4.50 -7.78 9.71
C LEU A 67 -4.18 -8.43 8.35
N VAL A 68 -2.97 -8.97 8.18
CA VAL A 68 -2.63 -9.86 7.07
C VAL A 68 -3.51 -11.11 7.11
N LEU A 69 -3.72 -11.71 8.29
CA LEU A 69 -4.65 -12.83 8.42
C LEU A 69 -6.09 -12.43 8.08
N ARG A 70 -6.59 -11.30 8.58
CA ARG A 70 -7.93 -10.80 8.22
C ARG A 70 -8.06 -10.55 6.71
N ALA A 71 -7.05 -9.99 6.06
CA ALA A 71 -7.03 -9.77 4.62
C ALA A 71 -6.97 -11.10 3.84
N ALA A 72 -6.16 -12.06 4.28
CA ALA A 72 -6.06 -13.38 3.67
C ALA A 72 -7.38 -14.15 3.72
N LEU A 73 -8.14 -14.08 4.82
CA LEU A 73 -9.47 -14.71 4.94
C LEU A 73 -10.49 -14.20 3.91
N ALA A 74 -10.28 -13.00 3.35
CA ALA A 74 -11.12 -12.46 2.28
C ALA A 74 -10.70 -12.92 0.87
N LYS A 75 -9.58 -13.65 0.73
CA LYS A 75 -9.04 -14.13 -0.55
C LYS A 75 -9.25 -15.65 -0.65
N PRO A 76 -10.02 -16.15 -1.62
CA PRO A 76 -10.41 -17.56 -1.66
C PRO A 76 -9.25 -18.53 -1.90
N ASN A 77 -8.13 -18.06 -2.46
CA ASN A 77 -6.97 -18.87 -2.82
C ASN A 77 -5.77 -18.67 -1.89
N VAL A 78 -5.94 -17.99 -0.75
CA VAL A 78 -4.88 -17.79 0.25
C VAL A 78 -5.34 -18.43 1.56
N GLU A 79 -4.53 -19.33 2.10
CA GLU A 79 -4.81 -20.03 3.34
C GLU A 79 -3.66 -19.82 4.33
N VAL A 80 -3.96 -19.21 5.47
CA VAL A 80 -2.99 -19.12 6.57
C VAL A 80 -3.03 -20.44 7.35
N VAL A 81 -1.94 -21.19 7.28
CA VAL A 81 -1.82 -22.53 7.86
C VAL A 81 -1.04 -22.53 9.18
N ALA A 82 -0.24 -21.50 9.43
CA ALA A 82 0.57 -21.40 10.63
C ALA A 82 0.80 -19.96 11.12
N ILE A 83 0.90 -19.80 12.44
CA ILE A 83 1.23 -18.54 13.13
C ILE A 83 2.33 -18.84 14.16
N ASN A 84 3.32 -17.96 14.26
CA ASN A 84 4.31 -17.99 15.32
C ASN A 84 4.34 -16.65 16.07
N ASP A 85 4.18 -16.69 17.38
CA ASP A 85 4.47 -15.55 18.25
C ASP A 85 4.80 -16.05 19.68
N PRO A 86 6.05 -15.88 20.15
CA PRO A 86 6.49 -16.46 21.42
C PRO A 86 5.92 -15.78 22.67
N PHE A 87 5.13 -14.72 22.52
CA PHE A 87 4.61 -13.92 23.64
C PHE A 87 3.13 -14.14 23.92
N ILE A 88 2.45 -14.98 23.12
CA ILE A 88 0.99 -15.15 23.20
C ILE A 88 0.60 -16.63 23.00
N GLU A 89 -0.26 -17.12 23.88
CA GLU A 89 -0.86 -18.45 23.78
C GLU A 89 -2.13 -18.43 22.92
N ASN A 90 -2.66 -19.61 22.56
CA ASN A 90 -3.80 -19.74 21.62
C ASN A 90 -5.06 -18.97 22.03
N ASP A 91 -5.42 -19.03 23.30
CA ASP A 91 -6.56 -18.30 23.87
C ASP A 91 -6.38 -16.79 23.75
N TYR A 92 -5.16 -16.30 23.99
CA TYR A 92 -4.83 -14.89 23.85
C TYR A 92 -4.75 -14.44 22.38
N ILE A 93 -4.21 -15.28 21.49
CA ILE A 93 -4.27 -15.10 20.03
C ILE A 93 -5.72 -14.92 19.58
N ALA A 94 -6.61 -15.81 20.02
CA ALA A 94 -8.03 -15.76 19.69
C ALA A 94 -8.70 -14.46 20.19
N TYR A 95 -8.41 -14.05 21.42
CA TYR A 95 -8.89 -12.78 21.98
C TYR A 95 -8.42 -11.57 21.16
N MET A 96 -7.10 -11.46 20.89
CA MET A 96 -6.50 -10.34 20.16
C MET A 96 -6.96 -10.28 18.69
N PHE A 97 -7.27 -11.43 18.09
CA PHE A 97 -7.81 -11.49 16.74
C PHE A 97 -9.30 -11.13 16.69
N LYS A 98 -10.08 -11.57 17.68
CA LYS A 98 -11.53 -11.31 17.77
C LYS A 98 -11.82 -9.84 17.98
N TYR A 99 -11.14 -9.19 18.91
CA TYR A 99 -11.40 -7.81 19.30
C TYR A 99 -10.27 -6.89 18.85
N ASP A 100 -10.55 -6.03 17.87
CA ASP A 100 -9.61 -5.01 17.40
C ASP A 100 -10.18 -3.61 17.62
N SER A 101 -9.45 -2.76 18.34
CA SER A 101 -9.90 -1.40 18.67
C SER A 101 -9.99 -0.48 17.45
N THR A 102 -9.27 -0.78 16.37
CA THR A 102 -9.22 0.02 15.14
C THR A 102 -10.21 -0.52 14.11
N HIS A 103 -10.13 -1.82 13.80
CA HIS A 103 -10.89 -2.46 12.71
C HIS A 103 -12.11 -3.26 13.22
N GLY A 104 -12.49 -3.07 14.47
CA GLY A 104 -13.66 -3.67 15.09
C GLY A 104 -13.58 -5.19 15.27
N VAL A 105 -14.72 -5.75 15.68
CA VAL A 105 -14.85 -7.17 16.02
C VAL A 105 -14.83 -8.04 14.75
N PHE A 106 -13.99 -9.07 14.74
CA PHE A 106 -13.97 -10.09 13.69
C PHE A 106 -15.35 -10.76 13.58
N LYS A 107 -15.88 -10.88 12.36
CA LYS A 107 -17.25 -11.35 12.11
C LYS A 107 -17.37 -12.87 12.03
N GLY A 108 -16.27 -13.57 11.78
CA GLY A 108 -16.23 -15.03 11.78
C GLY A 108 -16.06 -15.60 13.19
N ASP A 109 -15.89 -16.91 13.25
CA ASP A 109 -15.62 -17.61 14.51
C ASP A 109 -14.12 -17.77 14.74
N VAL A 110 -13.70 -17.61 15.99
CA VAL A 110 -12.32 -17.82 16.41
C VAL A 110 -12.30 -18.43 17.80
N VAL A 111 -11.62 -19.58 17.90
CA VAL A 111 -11.50 -20.37 19.12
C VAL A 111 -10.02 -20.66 19.34
N GLY A 112 -9.52 -20.35 20.52
CA GLY A 112 -8.17 -20.68 20.96
C GLY A 112 -8.24 -21.46 22.26
N SER A 113 -7.57 -22.61 22.31
CA SER A 113 -7.51 -23.48 23.49
C SER A 113 -6.21 -24.28 23.51
N SER A 114 -6.05 -25.14 24.52
CA SER A 114 -4.98 -26.14 24.56
C SER A 114 -5.05 -27.13 23.38
N GLU A 115 -6.20 -27.29 22.74
CA GLU A 115 -6.39 -28.20 21.59
C GLU A 115 -5.93 -27.58 20.26
N GLY A 116 -5.81 -26.25 20.23
CA GLY A 116 -5.28 -25.49 19.10
C GLY A 116 -5.97 -24.14 18.88
N LEU A 117 -5.59 -23.51 17.76
CA LEU A 117 -6.22 -22.31 17.24
C LEU A 117 -7.11 -22.69 16.04
N PHE A 118 -8.36 -22.23 16.05
CA PHE A 118 -9.34 -22.47 15.00
C PHE A 118 -9.95 -21.15 14.55
N ILE A 119 -10.03 -20.94 13.24
CA ILE A 119 -10.70 -19.80 12.62
C ILE A 119 -11.70 -20.30 11.60
N ASN A 120 -12.98 -19.95 11.77
CA ASN A 120 -14.08 -20.47 10.97
C ASN A 120 -14.05 -22.02 10.86
N GLY A 121 -13.76 -22.70 11.97
CA GLY A 121 -13.64 -24.16 12.05
C GLY A 121 -12.37 -24.76 11.44
N LYS A 122 -11.50 -23.98 10.80
CA LYS A 122 -10.21 -24.45 10.27
C LYS A 122 -9.12 -24.35 11.32
N LYS A 123 -8.39 -25.44 11.53
CA LYS A 123 -7.23 -25.46 12.43
C LYS A 123 -6.07 -24.71 11.79
N ILE A 124 -5.43 -23.83 12.56
CA ILE A 124 -4.19 -23.15 12.22
C ILE A 124 -3.13 -23.62 13.21
N ALA A 125 -1.97 -24.04 12.71
CA ALA A 125 -0.85 -24.40 13.58
C ALA A 125 -0.34 -23.13 14.30
N SER A 126 -0.07 -23.24 15.60
CA SER A 126 0.46 -22.15 16.39
C SER A 126 1.77 -22.57 17.06
N TYR A 127 2.73 -21.65 17.03
CA TYR A 127 4.07 -21.87 17.57
C TYR A 127 4.49 -20.70 18.45
N SER A 128 5.35 -20.99 19.42
CA SER A 128 5.89 -20.01 20.38
C SER A 128 7.42 -20.03 20.34
N LYS A 129 8.02 -19.96 19.14
CA LYS A 129 9.47 -20.03 18.94
C LYS A 129 10.07 -18.63 18.85
N MET A 130 11.10 -18.39 19.66
CA MET A 130 11.91 -17.17 19.60
C MET A 130 12.87 -17.16 18.41
N ASN A 131 13.41 -18.33 18.06
CA ASN A 131 14.33 -18.51 16.95
C ASN A 131 13.55 -18.90 15.68
N PRO A 132 13.58 -18.09 14.62
CA PRO A 132 12.87 -18.38 13.37
C PRO A 132 13.25 -19.71 12.68
N GLU A 133 14.46 -20.23 12.92
CA GLU A 133 14.95 -21.49 12.35
C GLU A 133 14.25 -22.73 12.93
N GLU A 134 13.68 -22.60 14.14
CA GLU A 134 13.03 -23.69 14.85
C GLU A 134 11.53 -23.80 14.54
N ILE A 135 11.00 -22.89 13.71
CA ILE A 135 9.59 -22.90 13.33
C ILE A 135 9.41 -23.92 12.19
N PRO A 136 8.62 -24.99 12.37
CA PRO A 136 8.51 -26.06 11.40
C PRO A 136 7.49 -25.71 10.29
N TRP A 137 7.79 -24.67 9.51
CA TRP A 137 6.93 -24.21 8.40
C TRP A 137 6.64 -25.31 7.38
N GLY A 138 7.64 -26.13 7.05
CA GLY A 138 7.49 -27.25 6.12
C GLY A 138 6.48 -28.29 6.61
N GLU A 139 6.45 -28.58 7.92
CA GLU A 139 5.48 -29.51 8.51
C GLU A 139 4.07 -28.94 8.52
N ALA A 140 3.94 -27.63 8.72
CA ALA A 140 2.65 -26.92 8.59
C ALA A 140 2.20 -26.73 7.13
N GLY A 141 3.08 -26.99 6.16
CA GLY A 141 2.84 -26.74 4.74
C GLY A 141 2.81 -25.25 4.37
N ALA A 142 3.49 -24.38 5.12
CA ALA A 142 3.57 -22.95 4.84
C ALA A 142 4.69 -22.65 3.84
N ASP A 143 4.33 -22.43 2.57
CA ASP A 143 5.28 -22.13 1.50
C ASP A 143 5.75 -20.66 1.53
N TYR A 144 4.85 -19.73 1.85
CA TYR A 144 5.14 -18.31 1.97
C TYR A 144 5.09 -17.90 3.43
N VAL A 145 6.10 -17.19 3.92
CA VAL A 145 6.12 -16.67 5.29
C VAL A 145 6.10 -15.16 5.29
N VAL A 146 5.15 -14.57 6.03
CA VAL A 146 5.12 -13.14 6.34
C VAL A 146 5.95 -12.91 7.59
N GLU A 147 7.09 -12.23 7.44
CA GLU A 147 7.93 -11.80 8.54
C GLU A 147 7.46 -10.41 9.01
N SER A 148 6.69 -10.40 10.11
CA SER A 148 6.04 -9.20 10.66
C SER A 148 6.37 -8.90 12.13
N THR A 149 7.49 -9.44 12.62
CA THR A 149 8.00 -9.13 13.97
C THR A 149 8.64 -7.75 14.05
N GLY A 150 9.17 -7.26 12.92
CA GLY A 150 9.98 -6.03 12.86
C GLY A 150 11.44 -6.19 13.30
N VAL A 151 11.90 -7.43 13.56
CA VAL A 151 13.26 -7.73 14.05
C VAL A 151 14.14 -8.39 12.98
N PHE A 152 13.55 -9.21 12.11
CA PHE A 152 14.26 -10.02 11.11
C PHE A 152 14.17 -9.41 9.70
N THR A 153 14.60 -8.15 9.55
CA THR A 153 14.38 -7.35 8.33
C THR A 153 15.51 -7.40 7.30
N THR A 154 16.50 -8.28 7.45
CA THR A 154 17.60 -8.48 6.49
C THR A 154 17.50 -9.85 5.84
N ILE A 155 18.09 -10.04 4.66
CA ILE A 155 18.11 -11.34 3.96
C ILE A 155 18.64 -12.42 4.90
N ASP A 156 19.79 -12.20 5.53
CA ASP A 156 20.44 -13.18 6.42
C ASP A 156 19.53 -13.64 7.55
N LYS A 157 18.79 -12.70 8.16
CA LYS A 157 17.90 -12.99 9.29
C LYS A 157 16.60 -13.66 8.83
N ALA A 158 16.02 -13.19 7.73
CA ALA A 158 14.79 -13.76 7.18
C ALA A 158 15.03 -15.16 6.58
N ASN A 159 16.26 -15.46 6.14
CA ASN A 159 16.65 -16.77 5.63
C ASN A 159 16.50 -17.90 6.66
N SER A 160 16.45 -17.56 7.95
CA SER A 160 16.12 -18.51 9.01
C SER A 160 14.77 -19.20 8.79
N HIS A 161 13.78 -18.56 8.17
CA HIS A 161 12.52 -19.20 7.83
C HIS A 161 12.63 -20.24 6.71
N ILE A 162 13.54 -20.04 5.76
CA ILE A 162 13.80 -21.01 4.69
C ILE A 162 14.36 -22.30 5.27
N LYS A 163 15.21 -22.21 6.30
CA LYS A 163 15.69 -23.38 7.05
C LYS A 163 14.57 -24.13 7.77
N GLY A 164 13.52 -23.42 8.20
CA GLY A 164 12.29 -23.99 8.76
C GLY A 164 11.36 -24.65 7.72
N GLY A 165 11.73 -24.63 6.44
CA GLY A 165 10.99 -25.28 5.36
C GLY A 165 10.08 -24.36 4.53
N ALA A 166 10.10 -23.05 4.77
CA ALA A 166 9.43 -22.09 3.89
C ALA A 166 10.16 -21.99 2.53
N LYS A 167 9.43 -21.69 1.46
CA LYS A 167 9.99 -21.45 0.12
C LYS A 167 10.30 -19.98 -0.11
N LYS A 168 9.41 -19.09 0.37
CA LYS A 168 9.47 -17.64 0.15
C LYS A 168 9.23 -16.88 1.46
N VAL A 169 9.87 -15.73 1.61
CA VAL A 169 9.68 -14.84 2.76
C VAL A 169 9.37 -13.42 2.30
N ILE A 170 8.33 -12.83 2.89
CA ILE A 170 7.90 -11.46 2.67
C ILE A 170 8.11 -10.68 3.97
N ILE A 171 9.12 -9.82 3.97
CA ILE A 171 9.41 -8.91 5.08
C ILE A 171 8.38 -7.77 5.04
N SER A 172 7.60 -7.63 6.12
CA SER A 172 6.54 -6.62 6.24
C SER A 172 7.07 -5.26 6.74
N ALA A 173 8.27 -4.90 6.29
CA ALA A 173 8.98 -3.65 6.59
C ALA A 173 10.06 -3.40 5.52
N PRO A 174 10.58 -2.16 5.39
CA PRO A 174 11.75 -1.91 4.55
C PRO A 174 12.93 -2.78 4.96
N SER A 175 13.60 -3.34 3.96
CA SER A 175 14.84 -4.09 4.15
C SER A 175 16.06 -3.28 3.70
N ALA A 176 17.18 -3.51 4.37
CA ALA A 176 18.46 -2.91 3.98
C ALA A 176 19.00 -3.52 2.68
N ASP A 177 18.77 -4.82 2.49
CA ASP A 177 19.41 -5.67 1.48
C ASP A 177 18.43 -6.47 0.61
N ALA A 178 17.22 -6.78 1.09
CA ALA A 178 16.21 -7.48 0.28
C ALA A 178 15.60 -6.56 -0.80
N PRO A 179 15.30 -7.09 -2.01
CA PRO A 179 14.58 -6.34 -3.04
C PRO A 179 13.21 -5.90 -2.53
N MET A 180 12.87 -4.64 -2.80
CA MET A 180 11.60 -4.04 -2.38
C MET A 180 10.63 -3.97 -3.54
N PHE A 181 9.38 -4.36 -3.28
CA PHE A 181 8.29 -4.30 -4.23
C PHE A 181 7.13 -3.48 -3.66
N VAL A 182 6.49 -2.72 -4.54
CA VAL A 182 5.24 -2.00 -4.30
C VAL A 182 4.29 -2.37 -5.43
N MET A 183 3.15 -2.94 -5.08
CA MET A 183 2.11 -3.33 -6.04
C MET A 183 1.58 -2.10 -6.80
N GLY A 184 1.36 -2.25 -8.11
CA GLY A 184 1.02 -1.18 -9.04
C GLY A 184 2.20 -0.33 -9.51
N VAL A 185 3.43 -0.66 -9.11
CA VAL A 185 4.62 0.19 -9.34
C VAL A 185 5.78 -0.58 -9.97
N ASN A 186 6.23 -1.66 -9.33
CA ASN A 186 7.41 -2.40 -9.76
C ASN A 186 7.34 -3.92 -9.52
N GLU A 187 6.17 -4.46 -9.18
CA GLU A 187 5.96 -5.88 -8.95
C GLU A 187 6.40 -6.74 -10.14
N GLU A 188 6.29 -6.22 -11.37
CA GLU A 188 6.70 -6.92 -12.59
C GLU A 188 8.22 -7.19 -12.68
N LYS A 189 9.01 -6.57 -11.80
CA LYS A 189 10.45 -6.81 -11.69
C LYS A 189 10.79 -8.01 -10.81
N TYR A 190 9.81 -8.62 -10.15
CA TYR A 190 10.00 -9.82 -9.35
C TYR A 190 10.56 -10.97 -10.20
N ASP A 191 11.64 -11.60 -9.73
CA ASP A 191 12.24 -12.78 -10.35
C ASP A 191 12.10 -13.99 -9.42
N ALA A 192 11.14 -14.87 -9.71
CA ALA A 192 10.86 -16.07 -8.90
C ALA A 192 12.07 -16.99 -8.68
N LYS A 193 13.10 -16.94 -9.54
CA LYS A 193 14.30 -17.76 -9.40
C LYS A 193 15.35 -17.16 -8.46
N LYS A 194 15.30 -15.85 -8.21
CA LYS A 194 16.30 -15.13 -7.40
C LYS A 194 15.71 -14.58 -6.10
N ASP A 195 14.48 -14.11 -6.16
CA ASP A 195 13.83 -13.33 -5.11
C ASP A 195 13.05 -14.26 -4.17
N ASN A 196 13.79 -15.08 -3.40
CA ASN A 196 13.19 -15.92 -2.36
C ASN A 196 12.79 -15.12 -1.11
N ILE A 197 13.50 -14.03 -0.85
CA ILE A 197 13.26 -13.15 0.30
C ILE A 197 13.10 -11.74 -0.24
N VAL A 198 11.92 -11.17 -0.02
CA VAL A 198 11.53 -9.86 -0.55
C VAL A 198 10.99 -8.98 0.55
N SER A 199 10.92 -7.67 0.32
CA SER A 199 10.29 -6.71 1.21
C SER A 199 9.11 -6.03 0.53
N ASN A 200 7.99 -5.90 1.23
CA ASN A 200 6.85 -5.12 0.76
C ASN A 200 7.01 -3.60 1.05
N ALA A 201 8.25 -3.13 1.22
CA ALA A 201 8.60 -1.78 1.63
C ALA A 201 7.87 -1.34 2.92
N SER A 202 7.48 -0.06 3.03
CA SER A 202 6.70 0.49 4.15
C SER A 202 5.31 0.93 3.71
N CYS A 203 4.39 1.13 4.66
CA CYS A 203 3.08 1.75 4.42
C CYS A 203 3.21 3.11 3.72
N THR A 204 4.09 4.00 4.20
CA THR A 204 4.31 5.31 3.56
C THR A 204 4.88 5.19 2.13
N THR A 205 5.78 4.23 1.88
CA THR A 205 6.30 4.00 0.51
C THR A 205 5.21 3.48 -0.42
N ASN A 206 4.34 2.59 0.07
CA ASN A 206 3.18 2.10 -0.68
C ASN A 206 2.17 3.21 -0.97
N CYS A 207 2.05 4.23 -0.12
CA CYS A 207 1.24 5.42 -0.41
C CYS A 207 1.91 6.35 -1.44
N LEU A 208 3.19 6.68 -1.23
CA LEU A 208 3.89 7.68 -2.03
C LEU A 208 4.26 7.20 -3.43
N ALA A 209 4.67 5.93 -3.60
CA ALA A 209 5.21 5.45 -4.87
C ALA A 209 4.18 5.43 -6.02
N PRO A 210 2.92 4.97 -5.84
CA PRO A 210 1.89 5.07 -6.88
C PRO A 210 1.60 6.51 -7.31
N LEU A 211 1.46 7.43 -6.34
CA LEU A 211 1.31 8.87 -6.60
C LEU A 211 2.51 9.42 -7.40
N ALA A 212 3.74 9.15 -6.93
CA ALA A 212 4.95 9.63 -7.57
C ALA A 212 5.12 9.07 -8.98
N LYS A 213 4.78 7.80 -9.21
CA LYS A 213 4.79 7.16 -10.53
C LYS A 213 3.90 7.91 -11.52
N VAL A 214 2.63 8.13 -11.17
CA VAL A 214 1.69 8.83 -12.06
C VAL A 214 2.15 10.25 -12.36
N VAL A 215 2.58 11.00 -11.35
CA VAL A 215 3.02 12.38 -11.52
C VAL A 215 4.31 12.44 -12.36
N ASN A 216 5.27 11.54 -12.11
CA ASN A 216 6.52 11.50 -12.86
C ASN A 216 6.32 11.13 -14.33
N GLU A 217 5.49 10.13 -14.63
CA GLU A 217 5.26 9.68 -16.01
C GLU A 217 4.58 10.76 -16.87
N ASN A 218 3.67 11.54 -16.28
CA ASN A 218 2.93 12.57 -17.00
C ASN A 218 3.73 13.89 -17.07
N PHE A 219 4.22 14.36 -15.92
CA PHE A 219 4.73 15.72 -15.75
C PHE A 219 6.22 15.79 -15.43
N GLY A 220 6.83 14.67 -15.06
CA GLY A 220 8.23 14.56 -14.63
C GLY A 220 8.46 15.21 -13.27
N ILE A 221 9.02 14.46 -12.31
CA ILE A 221 9.44 15.03 -11.03
C ILE A 221 10.93 15.38 -11.13
N VAL A 222 11.26 16.65 -10.89
CA VAL A 222 12.65 17.12 -10.83
C VAL A 222 13.23 16.86 -9.44
N GLU A 223 12.50 17.28 -8.41
CA GLU A 223 12.83 17.06 -7.00
C GLU A 223 11.55 17.17 -6.17
N GLY A 224 11.55 16.56 -4.98
CA GLY A 224 10.42 16.64 -4.07
C GLY A 224 10.78 16.29 -2.63
N LEU A 225 10.04 16.92 -1.72
CA LEU A 225 10.10 16.68 -0.29
C LEU A 225 8.76 16.14 0.19
N MET A 226 8.81 15.04 0.92
CA MET A 226 7.63 14.42 1.51
C MET A 226 7.61 14.65 3.02
N THR A 227 6.45 15.02 3.54
CA THR A 227 6.11 14.87 4.95
C THR A 227 5.01 13.83 5.04
N THR A 228 5.15 12.86 5.93
CA THR A 228 4.00 12.04 6.32
C THR A 228 3.52 12.45 7.71
N VAL A 229 2.24 12.81 7.82
CA VAL A 229 1.57 12.96 9.10
C VAL A 229 0.97 11.61 9.42
N HIS A 230 1.56 10.94 10.40
CA HIS A 230 1.44 9.50 10.57
C HIS A 230 0.83 9.16 11.92
N ALA A 231 -0.10 8.21 11.93
CA ALA A 231 -0.68 7.66 13.14
C ALA A 231 0.39 7.06 14.08
N THR A 232 0.01 6.91 15.34
CA THR A 232 0.85 6.27 16.35
C THR A 232 1.05 4.78 16.04
N THR A 233 2.25 4.24 16.29
CA THR A 233 2.55 2.81 16.11
C THR A 233 3.05 2.18 17.41
N ALA A 234 3.06 0.84 17.46
CA ALA A 234 3.48 0.06 18.63
C ALA A 234 4.91 0.35 19.15
N THR A 235 5.76 0.99 18.35
CA THR A 235 7.11 1.40 18.76
C THR A 235 7.12 2.60 19.71
N GLN A 236 6.08 3.43 19.71
CA GLN A 236 5.96 4.61 20.56
C GLN A 236 5.58 4.21 22.00
N LYS A 237 5.45 5.20 22.90
CA LYS A 237 5.22 4.99 24.34
C LYS A 237 3.97 5.74 24.78
N THR A 238 3.24 5.18 25.75
CA THR A 238 2.07 5.83 26.34
C THR A 238 2.46 7.09 27.11
N VAL A 239 3.55 7.01 27.85
CA VAL A 239 4.17 8.10 28.62
C VAL A 239 5.65 8.25 28.26
N ASP A 240 6.28 9.33 28.68
CA ASP A 240 7.71 9.58 28.44
C ASP A 240 8.57 8.42 28.98
N GLY A 241 9.40 7.82 28.13
CA GLY A 241 10.24 6.69 28.48
C GLY A 241 11.35 6.37 27.46
N PRO A 242 12.20 5.37 27.74
CA PRO A 242 13.31 5.02 26.86
C PRO A 242 12.86 4.53 25.48
N SER A 243 13.55 4.98 24.44
CA SER A 243 13.31 4.56 23.05
C SER A 243 14.60 4.08 22.41
N LYS A 244 14.55 2.87 21.86
CA LYS A 244 15.70 2.22 21.20
C LYS A 244 16.06 2.85 19.86
N LYS A 245 15.10 3.50 19.19
CA LYS A 245 15.26 3.99 17.82
C LYS A 245 15.74 5.44 17.78
N ASP A 246 15.06 6.32 18.52
CA ASP A 246 15.37 7.75 18.59
C ASP A 246 14.78 8.36 19.87
N TRP A 247 15.37 9.47 20.35
CA TRP A 247 14.95 10.11 21.61
C TRP A 247 13.52 10.68 21.56
N ARG A 248 13.09 11.20 20.40
CA ARG A 248 11.77 11.85 20.27
C ARG A 248 10.63 10.84 20.37
N GLY A 249 10.81 9.65 19.80
CA GLY A 249 9.86 8.55 19.86
C GLY A 249 9.67 7.94 21.25
N GLY A 250 10.49 8.35 22.23
CA GLY A 250 10.29 8.01 23.65
C GLY A 250 9.25 8.88 24.36
N ARG A 251 8.82 10.01 23.76
CA ARG A 251 7.83 10.91 24.36
C ARG A 251 6.41 10.33 24.25
N GLY A 252 5.54 10.68 25.18
CA GLY A 252 4.15 10.20 25.25
C GLY A 252 3.38 10.45 23.96
N ALA A 253 2.94 9.37 23.31
CA ALA A 253 2.41 9.39 21.94
C ALA A 253 1.11 10.17 21.78
N ALA A 254 0.19 10.04 22.75
CA ALA A 254 -1.11 10.70 22.70
C ALA A 254 -1.05 12.21 23.02
N ALA A 255 0.09 12.70 23.53
CA ALA A 255 0.24 14.07 24.02
C ALA A 255 1.09 14.97 23.10
N ASN A 256 1.69 14.42 22.03
CA ASN A 256 2.70 15.13 21.26
C ASN A 256 2.51 14.98 19.75
N ILE A 257 2.90 16.03 19.01
CA ILE A 257 3.33 15.91 17.62
C ILE A 257 4.83 15.61 17.65
N ILE A 258 5.24 14.44 17.15
CA ILE A 258 6.60 13.93 17.30
C ILE A 258 7.29 13.88 15.93
N PRO A 259 8.23 14.78 15.62
CA PRO A 259 8.99 14.67 14.38
C PRO A 259 9.92 13.45 14.43
N SER A 260 9.97 12.70 13.33
CA SER A 260 10.75 11.48 13.15
C SER A 260 11.38 11.42 11.76
N SER A 261 12.53 10.77 11.64
CA SER A 261 13.13 10.49 10.33
C SER A 261 12.46 9.28 9.68
N THR A 262 12.40 9.28 8.35
CA THR A 262 11.91 8.13 7.57
C THR A 262 12.71 7.95 6.30
N GLY A 263 12.96 6.69 5.95
CA GLY A 263 13.56 6.32 4.67
C GLY A 263 12.53 6.18 3.54
N ALA A 264 11.24 6.35 3.81
CA ALA A 264 10.17 5.97 2.89
C ALA A 264 10.22 6.71 1.53
N ALA A 265 10.48 8.02 1.54
CA ALA A 265 10.64 8.79 0.30
C ALA A 265 11.90 8.40 -0.47
N LYS A 266 13.03 8.16 0.23
CA LYS A 266 14.25 7.66 -0.42
C LYS A 266 14.03 6.28 -1.04
N ALA A 267 13.22 5.42 -0.38
CA ALA A 267 12.88 4.10 -0.88
C ALA A 267 12.04 4.13 -2.18
N VAL A 268 11.33 5.24 -2.47
CA VAL A 268 10.69 5.43 -3.79
C VAL A 268 11.72 5.34 -4.91
N GLY A 269 12.93 5.90 -4.71
CA GLY A 269 14.03 5.79 -5.66
C GLY A 269 14.55 4.36 -5.91
N LYS A 270 14.24 3.41 -5.02
CA LYS A 270 14.58 1.99 -5.22
C LYS A 270 13.54 1.28 -6.09
N VAL A 271 12.26 1.61 -5.96
CA VAL A 271 11.17 1.00 -6.76
C VAL A 271 10.94 1.71 -8.09
N LEU A 272 11.23 3.02 -8.14
CA LEU A 272 11.24 3.90 -9.31
C LEU A 272 12.66 4.48 -9.50
N PRO A 273 13.59 3.75 -10.14
CA PRO A 273 15.00 4.17 -10.27
C PRO A 273 15.20 5.56 -10.89
N GLU A 274 14.30 6.01 -11.75
CA GLU A 274 14.31 7.34 -12.36
C GLU A 274 14.04 8.49 -11.38
N LEU A 275 13.57 8.16 -10.17
CA LEU A 275 13.39 9.08 -9.03
C LEU A 275 14.47 8.94 -7.96
N ASN A 276 15.49 8.09 -8.18
CA ASN A 276 16.58 7.93 -7.24
C ASN A 276 17.33 9.26 -7.03
N GLY A 277 17.51 9.63 -5.75
CA GLY A 277 18.12 10.92 -5.37
C GLY A 277 17.22 12.15 -5.51
N LYS A 278 16.01 12.03 -6.08
CA LYS A 278 15.09 13.17 -6.29
C LYS A 278 14.08 13.35 -5.17
N LEU A 279 13.84 12.32 -4.37
CA LEU A 279 12.86 12.32 -3.28
C LEU A 279 13.51 11.99 -1.94
N THR A 280 13.21 12.81 -0.94
CA THR A 280 13.48 12.52 0.47
C THR A 280 12.36 13.13 1.32
N GLY A 281 12.38 12.87 2.63
CA GLY A 281 11.30 13.33 3.47
C GLY A 281 11.50 13.06 4.95
N MET A 282 10.47 13.39 5.71
CA MET A 282 10.40 13.19 7.16
C MET A 282 8.97 12.80 7.57
N ALA A 283 8.75 12.54 8.86
CA ALA A 283 7.45 12.22 9.41
C ALA A 283 7.14 13.06 10.65
N PHE A 284 5.86 13.34 10.88
CA PHE A 284 5.33 13.72 12.19
C PHE A 284 4.41 12.61 12.68
N ARG A 285 4.70 12.02 13.84
CA ARG A 285 3.74 11.13 14.52
C ARG A 285 2.73 11.98 15.28
N VAL A 286 1.45 11.69 15.10
CA VAL A 286 0.36 12.44 15.73
C VAL A 286 -0.58 11.54 16.55
N PRO A 287 -1.36 12.11 17.49
CA PRO A 287 -2.29 11.38 18.36
C PRO A 287 -3.53 10.78 17.66
N THR A 288 -3.35 10.00 16.60
CA THR A 288 -4.39 9.16 15.99
C THR A 288 -4.00 7.69 16.11
N ALA A 289 -5.01 6.82 16.29
CA ALA A 289 -4.80 5.39 16.47
C ALA A 289 -4.39 4.70 15.17
N ASP A 290 -4.89 5.18 14.05
CA ASP A 290 -4.63 4.66 12.71
C ASP A 290 -4.94 5.74 11.65
N VAL A 291 -4.65 5.41 10.40
CA VAL A 291 -4.71 6.24 9.20
C VAL A 291 -3.68 7.37 9.22
N SER A 292 -3.00 7.49 8.09
CA SER A 292 -1.93 8.45 7.89
C SER A 292 -2.13 9.17 6.55
N VAL A 293 -1.39 10.25 6.36
CA VAL A 293 -1.43 11.05 5.14
C VAL A 293 -0.03 11.41 4.69
N VAL A 294 0.17 11.37 3.37
CA VAL A 294 1.35 11.88 2.67
C VAL A 294 1.05 13.29 2.17
N ASP A 295 1.94 14.22 2.48
CA ASP A 295 2.10 15.53 1.84
C ASP A 295 3.36 15.47 0.98
N LEU A 296 3.19 15.47 -0.34
CA LEU A 296 4.28 15.56 -1.31
C LEU A 296 4.32 16.96 -1.89
N THR A 297 5.39 17.70 -1.61
CA THR A 297 5.71 18.95 -2.31
C THR A 297 6.75 18.65 -3.39
N ALA A 298 6.41 18.88 -4.65
CA ALA A 298 7.23 18.49 -5.79
C ALA A 298 7.36 19.61 -6.83
N ARG A 299 8.55 19.68 -7.42
CA ARG A 299 8.81 20.51 -8.61
C ARG A 299 8.72 19.64 -9.86
N LEU A 300 7.90 20.06 -10.81
CA LEU A 300 7.63 19.37 -12.07
C LEU A 300 8.57 19.86 -13.18
N SER A 301 8.92 18.99 -14.13
CA SER A 301 9.72 19.39 -15.29
C SER A 301 8.87 19.98 -16.40
N LYS A 302 7.62 19.51 -16.54
CA LYS A 302 6.61 20.06 -17.46
C LYS A 302 5.62 20.91 -16.67
N PRO A 303 5.32 22.15 -17.11
CA PRO A 303 4.20 22.92 -16.58
C PRO A 303 2.88 22.16 -16.72
N ALA A 304 2.03 22.22 -15.70
CA ALA A 304 0.70 21.63 -15.72
C ALA A 304 -0.26 22.47 -14.86
N GLU A 305 -1.52 22.53 -15.21
CA GLU A 305 -2.58 23.07 -14.35
C GLU A 305 -3.00 22.02 -13.31
N TYR A 306 -3.41 22.43 -12.11
CA TYR A 306 -3.78 21.50 -11.03
C TYR A 306 -4.85 20.49 -11.46
N LYS A 307 -5.84 20.94 -12.24
CA LYS A 307 -6.89 20.10 -12.82
C LYS A 307 -6.35 19.00 -13.74
N GLU A 308 -5.23 19.23 -14.43
CA GLU A 308 -4.60 18.24 -15.32
C GLU A 308 -3.86 17.19 -14.49
N ILE A 309 -3.20 17.60 -13.41
CA ILE A 309 -2.57 16.69 -12.44
C ILE A 309 -3.63 15.78 -11.81
N MET A 310 -4.74 16.37 -11.38
CA MET A 310 -5.87 15.63 -10.80
C MET A 310 -6.52 14.68 -11.81
N ALA A 311 -6.71 15.11 -13.06
CA ALA A 311 -7.26 14.25 -14.12
C ALA A 311 -6.35 13.05 -14.41
N ALA A 312 -5.02 13.22 -14.42
CA ALA A 312 -4.08 12.11 -14.59
C ALA A 312 -4.15 11.11 -13.43
N LEU A 313 -4.25 11.61 -12.19
CA LEU A 313 -4.39 10.77 -11.00
C LEU A 313 -5.72 10.01 -10.96
N LYS A 314 -6.82 10.67 -11.33
CA LYS A 314 -8.15 10.04 -11.48
C LYS A 314 -8.16 8.97 -12.58
N ALA A 315 -7.56 9.26 -13.73
CA ALA A 315 -7.43 8.28 -14.81
C ALA A 315 -6.59 7.06 -14.40
N ALA A 316 -5.55 7.25 -13.59
CA ALA A 316 -4.74 6.15 -13.07
C ALA A 316 -5.52 5.30 -12.05
N SER A 317 -6.26 5.93 -11.14
CA SER A 317 -7.07 5.23 -10.11
C SER A 317 -8.24 4.46 -10.72
N GLU A 318 -8.83 4.95 -11.81
CA GLU A 318 -9.92 4.26 -12.52
C GLU A 318 -9.41 3.22 -13.54
N GLY A 319 -8.12 3.27 -13.88
CA GLY A 319 -7.48 2.45 -14.91
C GLY A 319 -6.42 1.48 -14.36
N PRO A 320 -5.13 1.68 -14.69
CA PRO A 320 -4.07 0.70 -14.41
C PRO A 320 -3.79 0.48 -12.92
N MET A 321 -4.11 1.43 -12.05
CA MET A 321 -3.86 1.34 -10.60
C MET A 321 -5.15 1.11 -9.78
N LYS A 322 -6.24 0.68 -10.42
CA LYS A 322 -7.52 0.44 -9.73
C LYS A 322 -7.35 -0.58 -8.60
N GLY A 323 -7.78 -0.19 -7.40
CA GLY A 323 -7.64 -0.98 -6.16
C GLY A 323 -6.33 -0.74 -5.41
N ILE A 324 -5.38 -0.01 -6.00
CA ILE A 324 -4.13 0.41 -5.37
C ILE A 324 -4.16 1.92 -5.10
N LEU A 325 -4.45 2.70 -6.15
CA LEU A 325 -4.62 4.15 -6.09
C LEU A 325 -6.13 4.47 -6.10
N GLY A 326 -6.57 5.28 -5.15
CA GLY A 326 -7.89 5.88 -5.07
C GLY A 326 -7.86 7.37 -5.39
N TYR A 327 -9.02 7.96 -5.61
CA TYR A 327 -9.19 9.38 -5.88
C TYR A 327 -10.51 9.84 -5.25
N THR A 328 -10.52 10.98 -4.58
CA THR A 328 -11.71 11.58 -3.99
C THR A 328 -11.72 13.10 -4.15
N GLU A 329 -12.92 13.66 -4.29
CA GLU A 329 -13.23 15.09 -4.27
C GLU A 329 -14.08 15.45 -3.04
N ASP A 330 -14.44 14.46 -2.22
CA ASP A 330 -15.25 14.65 -1.02
C ASP A 330 -14.43 15.30 0.11
N ALA A 331 -15.10 16.02 1.01
CA ALA A 331 -14.49 16.64 2.19
C ALA A 331 -14.24 15.61 3.30
N VAL A 332 -13.27 14.73 3.06
CA VAL A 332 -12.88 13.59 3.90
C VAL A 332 -11.93 13.96 5.04
N VAL A 333 -11.90 13.12 6.06
CA VAL A 333 -10.92 13.14 7.16
C VAL A 333 -10.36 11.74 7.42
N SER A 334 -9.37 11.62 8.31
CA SER A 334 -8.64 10.36 8.52
C SER A 334 -9.54 9.16 8.84
N THR A 335 -10.59 9.32 9.64
CA THR A 335 -11.46 8.20 10.05
C THR A 335 -12.24 7.59 8.90
N ASP A 336 -12.44 8.33 7.80
CA ASP A 336 -13.17 7.85 6.63
C ASP A 336 -12.40 6.78 5.84
N PHE A 337 -11.09 6.64 6.14
CA PHE A 337 -10.21 5.66 5.51
C PHE A 337 -9.88 4.47 6.41
N ILE A 338 -10.47 4.36 7.60
CA ILE A 338 -10.24 3.20 8.47
C ILE A 338 -10.77 1.96 7.76
N THR A 339 -9.91 0.95 7.60
CA THR A 339 -10.18 -0.28 6.86
C THR A 339 -10.37 -0.07 5.34
N ASP A 340 -9.80 1.01 4.79
CA ASP A 340 -9.68 1.19 3.33
C ASP A 340 -8.50 0.38 2.79
N ASP A 341 -8.77 -0.51 1.84
CA ASP A 341 -7.79 -1.50 1.37
C ASP A 341 -6.82 -0.94 0.32
N ARG A 342 -6.97 0.32 -0.10
CA ARG A 342 -6.11 0.95 -1.10
C ARG A 342 -4.81 1.41 -0.46
N SER A 343 -3.73 1.42 -1.25
CA SER A 343 -2.41 1.87 -0.77
C SER A 343 -2.31 3.38 -0.64
N SER A 344 -3.05 4.11 -1.47
CA SER A 344 -2.93 5.55 -1.65
C SER A 344 -4.26 6.11 -2.14
N ILE A 345 -4.81 7.13 -1.50
CA ILE A 345 -6.07 7.77 -1.92
C ILE A 345 -5.84 9.27 -2.08
N ILE A 346 -5.86 9.74 -3.32
CA ILE A 346 -5.65 11.15 -3.64
C ILE A 346 -6.80 11.99 -3.14
N ASP A 347 -6.48 12.99 -2.32
CA ASP A 347 -7.41 14.05 -1.92
C ASP A 347 -7.25 15.23 -2.87
N ALA A 348 -8.19 15.36 -3.80
CA ALA A 348 -8.13 16.36 -4.85
C ALA A 348 -8.39 17.78 -4.35
N THR A 349 -8.92 17.94 -3.13
CA THR A 349 -9.30 19.25 -2.57
C THR A 349 -8.32 19.75 -1.52
N ALA A 350 -7.53 18.86 -0.92
CA ALA A 350 -6.55 19.21 0.11
C ALA A 350 -5.17 19.65 -0.44
N GLY A 351 -4.83 19.29 -1.69
CA GLY A 351 -3.60 19.76 -2.32
C GLY A 351 -3.70 21.22 -2.81
N ILE A 352 -2.56 21.80 -3.15
CA ILE A 352 -2.50 23.19 -3.62
C ILE A 352 -1.34 23.39 -4.61
N GLN A 353 -1.57 24.23 -5.61
CA GLN A 353 -0.56 24.59 -6.60
C GLN A 353 -0.10 26.03 -6.41
N LEU A 354 1.22 26.25 -6.35
CA LEU A 354 1.81 27.59 -6.27
C LEU A 354 2.10 28.15 -7.66
N SER A 355 2.63 27.31 -8.55
CA SER A 355 2.96 27.68 -9.92
C SER A 355 2.76 26.48 -10.86
N PRO A 356 2.75 26.67 -12.19
CA PRO A 356 2.62 25.57 -13.14
C PRO A 356 3.62 24.41 -12.94
N THR A 357 4.74 24.64 -12.26
CA THR A 357 5.77 23.63 -12.01
C THR A 357 6.01 23.34 -10.53
N PHE A 358 5.24 23.89 -9.59
CA PHE A 358 5.42 23.66 -8.16
C PHE A 358 4.10 23.40 -7.45
N VAL A 359 3.96 22.19 -6.92
CA VAL A 359 2.68 21.66 -6.41
C VAL A 359 2.87 20.92 -5.09
N LYS A 360 1.84 20.98 -4.25
CA LYS A 360 1.64 20.14 -3.08
C LYS A 360 0.48 19.17 -3.35
N LEU A 361 0.72 17.89 -3.18
CA LEU A 361 -0.24 16.81 -3.40
C LEU A 361 -0.45 16.04 -2.08
N VAL A 362 -1.71 15.72 -1.78
CA VAL A 362 -2.12 15.05 -0.55
C VAL A 362 -2.69 13.67 -0.88
N SER A 363 -2.25 12.65 -0.14
CA SER A 363 -2.77 11.29 -0.31
C SER A 363 -2.89 10.56 1.02
N TRP A 364 -4.08 10.05 1.29
CA TRP A 364 -4.41 9.27 2.49
C TRP A 364 -4.00 7.81 2.32
N TYR A 365 -3.77 7.14 3.45
CA TYR A 365 -3.60 5.69 3.49
C TYR A 365 -3.89 5.15 4.89
N ASP A 366 -4.64 4.06 4.95
CA ASP A 366 -4.66 3.22 6.13
C ASP A 366 -3.31 2.49 6.21
N ASN A 367 -2.51 2.88 7.19
CA ASN A 367 -1.14 2.38 7.36
C ASN A 367 -1.09 0.93 7.85
N GLU A 368 -2.20 0.38 8.34
CA GLU A 368 -2.29 -1.00 8.80
C GLU A 368 -3.01 -1.87 7.76
N TRP A 369 -4.22 -1.50 7.36
CA TRP A 369 -5.09 -2.28 6.48
C TRP A 369 -4.65 -2.26 5.02
N GLY A 370 -4.43 -1.08 4.44
CA GLY A 370 -3.97 -0.95 3.05
C GLY A 370 -2.64 -1.68 2.85
N TYR A 371 -1.72 -1.53 3.80
CA TYR A 371 -0.42 -2.23 3.79
C TYR A 371 -0.58 -3.76 3.92
N SER A 372 -1.42 -4.23 4.83
CA SER A 372 -1.65 -5.67 5.02
C SER A 372 -2.26 -6.32 3.78
N ASN A 373 -3.17 -5.64 3.09
CA ASN A 373 -3.70 -6.11 1.80
C ASN A 373 -2.60 -6.19 0.73
N ARG A 374 -1.65 -5.22 0.70
CA ARG A 374 -0.50 -5.29 -0.22
C ARG A 374 0.44 -6.46 0.04
N VAL A 375 0.61 -6.86 1.30
CA VAL A 375 1.38 -8.08 1.62
C VAL A 375 0.72 -9.30 0.99
N VAL A 376 -0.61 -9.44 1.13
CA VAL A 376 -1.35 -10.55 0.55
C VAL A 376 -1.35 -10.50 -0.99
N ASP A 377 -1.53 -9.32 -1.58
CA ASP A 377 -1.49 -9.15 -3.04
C ASP A 377 -0.09 -9.46 -3.61
N LEU A 378 0.99 -9.11 -2.90
CA LEU A 378 2.36 -9.45 -3.29
C LEU A 378 2.59 -10.97 -3.23
N ILE A 379 2.12 -11.65 -2.19
CA ILE A 379 2.17 -13.13 -2.11
C ILE A 379 1.45 -13.75 -3.30
N MET A 380 0.25 -13.28 -3.62
CA MET A 380 -0.52 -13.75 -4.77
C MET A 380 0.20 -13.51 -6.10
N HIS A 381 0.90 -12.37 -6.23
CA HIS A 381 1.71 -12.07 -7.41
C HIS A 381 2.93 -13.00 -7.53
N MET A 382 3.64 -13.22 -6.42
CA MET A 382 4.80 -14.13 -6.39
C MET A 382 4.39 -15.56 -6.77
N ALA A 383 3.29 -16.06 -6.20
CA ALA A 383 2.74 -17.38 -6.54
C ALA A 383 2.29 -17.47 -8.00
N ALA A 384 1.88 -16.36 -8.63
CA ALA A 384 1.50 -16.34 -10.04
C ALA A 384 2.69 -16.42 -11.01
N ALA A 385 3.89 -16.12 -10.51
CA ALA A 385 5.12 -16.03 -11.29
C ALA A 385 6.00 -17.28 -11.14
N GLU A 386 5.64 -18.19 -10.24
CA GLU A 386 6.16 -19.56 -10.15
C GLU A 386 5.53 -20.44 -11.25
#